data_AF-A0A8C3FQX2-F1
#
_entry.id   AF-A0A8C3FQX2-F1
#
_cell.length_a   1.000
_cell.length_b   1.000
_cell.length_c   1.000
_cell.angle_alpha   90.00
_cell.angle_beta   90.00
_cell.angle_gamma   90.00
#
_symmetry.space_group_name_H-M   'P 1'
#
loop_
_entity.id
_entity.type
_entity.pdbx_description
1 polymer ?
#
loop_
_entity_poly.entity_id
_entity_poly.type
_entity_poly.pdbx_seq_one_letter_code
_entity_poly.pdbx_strand_id
1 'polypeptide(L)'
;AFLIFYGSFHAMLSDKFQFPSVYLMVPNEIPQSLGLVRLMQHFKWTWTGLITLDDDSGEKFAPHVPSSSMDYIFREQHFKPYSSITQTKAEVIVVYGDTDSLLGLKLFLYASYQTALTPIGKVWITTAQWDFTSNIALNRWTLKPFHGALSFSVHTEDVPGFRDFLRTLNPYQLQGDIFIQCFWHTVFNCSVLYSSLTIKGGRNCSGKEDLESLPGSDFEMKMSGQSYSTYNGVYAVAHALHALNSSKSKKEATGKGHLLELQNIQPWEVMSLLTEAPIRASELTLHQDFLFNVCQNVQ
;
A
#
# COMPACT_ATOMS: atom_id res chain seq x y z
N ALA A 1 -11.02 -23.99 -1.97
CA ALA A 1 -9.97 -23.00 -1.62
C ALA A 1 -10.64 -21.67 -1.30
N PHE A 2 -10.01 -20.82 -0.50
CA PHE A 2 -10.45 -19.45 -0.23
C PHE A 2 -9.29 -18.48 -0.53
N LEU A 3 -9.60 -17.21 -0.72
CA LEU A 3 -8.61 -16.17 -1.03
C LEU A 3 -8.74 -15.02 -0.04
N ILE A 4 -7.61 -14.49 0.42
CA ILE A 4 -7.54 -13.27 1.23
C ILE A 4 -6.74 -12.23 0.45
N PHE A 5 -7.37 -11.12 0.12
CA PHE A 5 -6.71 -9.97 -0.50
C PHE A 5 -6.37 -8.94 0.57
N TYR A 6 -5.13 -8.45 0.56
CA TYR A 6 -4.60 -7.52 1.54
C TYR A 6 -4.15 -6.17 0.94
N GLY A 7 -4.29 -5.99 -0.38
CA GLY A 7 -3.98 -4.75 -1.07
C GLY A 7 -4.99 -4.40 -2.16
N SER A 8 -4.53 -3.79 -3.26
CA SER A 8 -5.44 -3.36 -4.34
C SER A 8 -6.29 -4.53 -4.84
N PHE A 9 -7.57 -4.28 -5.04
CA PHE A 9 -8.54 -5.27 -5.50
C PHE A 9 -9.53 -4.61 -6.45
N HIS A 10 -10.03 -5.38 -7.41
CA HIS A 10 -11.09 -4.90 -8.30
C HIS A 10 -12.42 -4.85 -7.51
N ALA A 11 -13.18 -3.76 -7.64
CA ALA A 11 -14.39 -3.52 -6.85
C ALA A 11 -15.41 -4.68 -6.90
N MET A 12 -15.44 -5.44 -8.00
CA MET A 12 -16.32 -6.62 -8.16
C MET A 12 -16.04 -7.75 -7.15
N LEU A 13 -14.81 -7.88 -6.65
CA LEU A 13 -14.43 -8.92 -5.68
C LEU A 13 -15.07 -8.71 -4.30
N SER A 14 -15.68 -7.55 -4.05
CA SER A 14 -16.43 -7.28 -2.82
C SER A 14 -17.82 -7.93 -2.79
N ASP A 15 -18.35 -8.37 -3.93
CA ASP A 15 -19.66 -9.01 -4.02
C ASP A 15 -19.60 -10.44 -3.46
N LYS A 16 -20.12 -10.62 -2.25
CA LYS A 16 -20.16 -11.92 -1.56
C LYS A 16 -21.11 -12.93 -2.20
N PHE A 17 -22.08 -12.50 -3.01
CA PHE A 17 -22.93 -13.43 -3.76
C PHE A 17 -22.16 -14.06 -4.93
N GLN A 18 -21.35 -13.26 -5.64
CA GLN A 18 -20.52 -13.75 -6.74
C GLN A 18 -19.23 -14.42 -6.24
N PHE A 19 -18.64 -13.91 -5.16
CA PHE A 19 -17.34 -14.33 -4.61
C PHE A 19 -17.43 -14.68 -3.11
N PRO A 20 -18.16 -15.75 -2.73
CA PRO A 20 -18.38 -16.09 -1.32
C PRO A 20 -17.10 -16.48 -0.57
N SER A 21 -16.10 -17.00 -1.29
CA SER A 21 -14.82 -17.47 -0.72
C SER A 21 -13.69 -16.43 -0.77
N VAL A 22 -14.00 -15.17 -1.08
CA VAL A 22 -13.04 -14.07 -1.16
C VAL A 22 -13.18 -13.17 0.06
N TYR A 23 -12.09 -12.90 0.77
CA TYR A 23 -12.04 -12.03 1.94
C TYR A 23 -11.10 -10.86 1.69
N LEU A 24 -11.48 -9.68 2.15
CA LEU A 24 -10.75 -8.43 1.95
C LEU A 24 -10.24 -7.95 3.31
N MET A 25 -8.93 -7.78 3.44
CA MET A 25 -8.24 -7.20 4.61
C MET A 25 -7.91 -5.72 4.39
N VAL A 26 -8.67 -5.07 3.51
CA VAL A 26 -8.49 -3.69 3.09
C VAL A 26 -9.65 -2.83 3.56
N PRO A 27 -9.39 -1.56 3.89
CA PRO A 27 -10.42 -0.66 4.38
C PRO A 27 -11.50 -0.43 3.31
N ASN A 28 -12.73 -0.24 3.79
CA ASN A 28 -13.82 0.20 2.93
C ASN A 28 -13.52 1.62 2.41
N GLU A 29 -13.88 1.89 1.16
CA GLU A 29 -13.67 3.19 0.51
C GLU A 29 -14.62 4.28 1.04
N ILE A 30 -15.76 3.90 1.65
CA ILE A 30 -16.75 4.86 2.17
C ILE A 30 -16.15 5.82 3.23
N PRO A 31 -15.45 5.33 4.28
CA PRO A 31 -14.73 6.21 5.20
C PRO A 31 -13.74 7.17 4.52
N GLN A 32 -13.04 6.72 3.48
CA GLN A 32 -12.09 7.55 2.73
C GLN A 32 -12.80 8.71 2.02
N SER A 33 -13.88 8.39 1.32
CA SER A 33 -14.74 9.36 0.65
C SER A 33 -15.29 10.42 1.61
N LEU A 34 -15.76 10.00 2.79
CA LEU A 34 -16.22 10.93 3.81
C LEU A 34 -15.08 11.79 4.37
N GLY A 35 -13.90 11.20 4.58
CA GLY A 35 -12.70 11.91 4.97
C GLY A 35 -12.32 12.99 3.96
N LEU A 36 -12.37 12.66 2.67
CA LEU A 36 -12.11 13.59 1.57
C LEU A 36 -13.08 14.77 1.59
N VAL A 37 -14.38 14.52 1.74
CA VAL A 37 -15.40 15.58 1.86
C VAL A 37 -15.08 16.52 3.02
N ARG A 38 -14.77 15.97 4.19
CA ARG A 38 -14.42 16.76 5.39
C ARG A 38 -13.15 17.57 5.20
N LEU A 39 -12.15 16.99 4.55
CA LEU A 39 -10.88 17.66 4.24
C LEU A 39 -11.10 18.86 3.32
N MET A 40 -11.88 18.67 2.25
CA MET A 40 -12.24 19.75 1.31
C MET A 40 -12.99 20.88 2.02
N GLN A 41 -13.94 20.55 2.90
CA GLN A 41 -14.69 21.52 3.69
C GLN A 41 -13.79 22.29 4.67
N HIS A 42 -12.84 21.61 5.32
CA HIS A 42 -11.92 22.22 6.28
C HIS A 42 -11.05 23.30 5.63
N PHE A 43 -10.47 23.00 4.48
CA PHE A 43 -9.62 23.94 3.72
C PHE A 43 -10.41 24.88 2.80
N LYS A 44 -11.74 24.70 2.71
CA LYS A 44 -12.64 25.47 1.86
C LYS A 44 -12.25 25.40 0.37
N TRP A 45 -11.69 24.28 -0.06
CA TRP A 45 -11.37 24.06 -1.46
C TRP A 45 -12.64 23.91 -2.28
N THR A 46 -12.71 24.67 -3.37
CA THR A 46 -13.88 24.72 -4.26
C THR A 46 -13.60 24.20 -5.66
N TRP A 47 -12.34 24.09 -6.07
CA TRP A 47 -11.95 23.57 -7.39
C TRP A 47 -11.07 22.34 -7.21
N THR A 48 -11.62 21.18 -7.58
CA THR A 48 -10.99 19.87 -7.40
C THR A 48 -10.90 19.13 -8.72
N GLY A 49 -9.71 18.67 -9.08
CA GLY A 49 -9.48 17.77 -10.19
C GLY A 49 -9.48 16.32 -9.72
N LEU A 50 -9.87 15.40 -10.60
CA LEU A 50 -9.81 13.97 -10.34
C LEU A 50 -8.97 13.27 -11.42
N ILE A 51 -7.99 12.51 -10.96
CA ILE A 51 -7.25 11.52 -11.73
C ILE A 51 -7.73 10.15 -11.25
N THR A 52 -8.28 9.35 -12.15
CA THR A 52 -8.78 8.02 -11.82
C THR A 52 -8.58 7.05 -12.99
N LEU A 53 -8.68 5.75 -12.71
CA LEU A 53 -8.79 4.70 -13.71
C LEU A 53 -10.03 4.91 -14.58
N ASP A 54 -9.93 4.46 -15.84
CA ASP A 54 -11.08 4.31 -16.73
C ASP A 54 -11.60 2.87 -16.68
N ASP A 55 -12.04 2.49 -15.48
CA ASP A 55 -12.63 1.18 -15.20
C ASP A 55 -13.80 1.35 -14.22
N ASP A 56 -14.49 0.25 -13.93
CA ASP A 56 -15.61 0.22 -12.97
C ASP A 56 -15.20 0.75 -11.58
N SER A 57 -13.94 0.59 -11.20
CA SER A 57 -13.42 1.05 -9.91
C SER A 57 -13.37 2.57 -9.87
N GLY A 58 -12.85 3.19 -10.94
CA GLY A 58 -12.82 4.65 -11.09
C GLY A 58 -14.20 5.27 -11.23
N GLU A 59 -15.11 4.64 -11.97
CA GLU A 59 -16.50 5.11 -12.11
C GLU A 59 -17.26 5.08 -10.78
N LYS A 60 -17.02 4.06 -9.94
CA LYS A 60 -17.60 3.98 -8.59
C LYS A 60 -16.99 5.00 -7.64
N PHE A 61 -15.70 5.31 -7.78
CA PHE A 61 -15.03 6.27 -6.91
C PHE A 61 -15.39 7.73 -7.23
N ALA A 62 -15.51 8.09 -8.51
CA ALA A 62 -15.68 9.49 -8.92
C ALA A 62 -16.84 10.26 -8.26
N PRO A 63 -18.04 9.68 -8.05
CA PRO A 63 -19.14 10.36 -7.36
C PRO A 63 -18.85 10.76 -5.91
N HIS A 64 -17.82 10.17 -5.30
CA HIS A 64 -17.44 10.45 -3.92
C HIS A 64 -16.55 11.69 -3.76
N VAL A 65 -16.01 12.23 -4.85
CA VAL A 65 -15.16 13.43 -4.82
C VAL A 65 -16.06 14.67 -4.90
N PRO A 66 -16.00 15.59 -3.92
CA PRO A 66 -16.85 16.79 -3.92
C PRO A 66 -16.62 17.63 -5.18
N SER A 67 -17.66 17.77 -5.99
CA SER A 67 -17.62 18.40 -7.30
C SER A 67 -18.29 19.78 -7.27
N SER A 68 -17.53 20.86 -7.20
CA SER A 68 -18.03 22.14 -7.74
C SER A 68 -17.60 22.37 -9.19
N SER A 69 -16.59 21.66 -9.69
CA SER A 69 -16.18 21.60 -11.10
C SER A 69 -15.08 20.54 -11.26
N MET A 70 -15.47 19.32 -11.65
CA MET A 70 -14.54 18.19 -11.76
C MET A 70 -14.05 18.08 -13.20
N ASP A 71 -12.83 18.54 -13.47
CA ASP A 71 -12.11 18.17 -14.68
C ASP A 71 -11.67 16.72 -14.52
N TYR A 72 -12.26 15.81 -15.30
CA TYR A 72 -11.78 14.44 -15.42
C TYR A 72 -10.47 14.49 -16.20
N ILE A 73 -9.34 14.44 -15.49
CA ILE A 73 -8.03 14.61 -16.13
C ILE A 73 -7.61 13.31 -16.82
N PHE A 74 -8.03 12.13 -16.33
CA PHE A 74 -7.65 10.83 -16.89
C PHE A 74 -8.84 9.90 -17.06
N ARG A 75 -9.06 9.43 -18.29
CA ARG A 75 -10.14 8.51 -18.65
C ARG A 75 -9.79 7.60 -19.84
N GLU A 76 -8.52 7.27 -20.10
CA GLU A 76 -8.11 6.22 -21.07
C GLU A 76 -6.57 6.10 -21.12
N GLN A 77 -6.04 5.07 -21.83
CA GLN A 77 -4.62 4.72 -22.02
C GLN A 77 -3.68 5.84 -22.53
N HIS A 78 -4.21 7.03 -22.83
CA HIS A 78 -3.44 8.18 -23.27
C HIS A 78 -3.34 9.19 -22.14
N PHE A 79 -2.13 9.36 -21.61
CA PHE A 79 -1.87 10.45 -20.67
C PHE A 79 -2.25 11.77 -21.33
N LYS A 80 -3.19 12.53 -20.74
CA LYS A 80 -3.45 13.89 -21.19
C LYS A 80 -2.16 14.70 -21.08
N PRO A 81 -1.93 15.67 -21.98
CA PRO A 81 -0.76 16.52 -21.92
C PRO A 81 -0.58 17.11 -20.52
N TYR A 82 0.66 17.20 -20.04
CA TYR A 82 1.01 17.81 -18.75
C TYR A 82 0.39 19.21 -18.58
N SER A 83 0.23 19.94 -19.69
CA SER A 83 -0.43 21.24 -19.72
C SER A 83 -1.86 21.20 -19.17
N SER A 84 -2.61 20.11 -19.35
CA SER A 84 -3.96 19.95 -18.78
C SER A 84 -3.96 20.00 -17.25
N ILE A 85 -2.93 19.48 -16.60
CA ILE A 85 -2.76 19.50 -15.13
C ILE A 85 -2.34 20.91 -14.66
N THR A 86 -1.48 21.59 -15.41
CA THR A 86 -1.03 22.93 -15.02
C THR A 86 -2.05 24.02 -15.31
N GLN A 87 -2.87 23.86 -16.36
CA GLN A 87 -3.82 24.86 -16.83
C GLN A 87 -5.20 24.73 -16.19
N THR A 88 -5.52 23.61 -15.52
CA THR A 88 -6.78 23.49 -14.79
C THR A 88 -6.86 24.50 -13.65
N LYS A 89 -8.09 24.96 -13.37
CA LYS A 89 -8.40 25.82 -12.23
C LYS A 89 -8.38 25.07 -10.90
N ALA A 90 -8.35 23.73 -10.93
CA ALA A 90 -8.27 22.92 -9.73
C ALA A 90 -7.09 23.34 -8.85
N GLU A 91 -7.34 23.60 -7.58
CA GLU A 91 -6.30 23.86 -6.57
C GLU A 91 -5.76 22.54 -6.02
N VAL A 92 -6.64 21.54 -6.00
CA VAL A 92 -6.39 20.21 -5.46
C VAL A 92 -6.65 19.16 -6.52
N ILE A 93 -5.78 18.17 -6.60
CA ILE A 93 -5.94 17.03 -7.49
C ILE A 93 -6.02 15.76 -6.63
N VAL A 94 -7.18 15.13 -6.66
CA VAL A 94 -7.40 13.81 -6.04
C VAL A 94 -6.95 12.74 -7.03
N VAL A 95 -6.16 11.79 -6.56
CA VAL A 95 -5.67 10.69 -7.37
C VAL A 95 -6.13 9.36 -6.77
N TYR A 96 -6.82 8.59 -7.62
CA TYR A 96 -7.29 7.24 -7.33
C TYR A 96 -6.76 6.28 -8.40
N GLY A 97 -6.29 5.11 -7.99
CA GLY A 97 -5.87 4.09 -8.93
C GLY A 97 -5.13 2.94 -8.27
N ASP A 98 -4.83 1.92 -9.07
CA ASP A 98 -4.02 0.77 -8.66
C ASP A 98 -2.51 1.04 -8.76
N THR A 99 -1.70 0.11 -8.26
CA THR A 99 -0.24 0.23 -8.23
C THR A 99 0.37 0.56 -9.59
N ASP A 100 -0.12 -0.07 -10.67
CA ASP A 100 0.45 0.06 -12.02
C ASP A 100 0.10 1.40 -12.65
N SER A 101 -1.14 1.85 -12.50
CA SER A 101 -1.60 3.12 -13.04
C SER A 101 -0.96 4.31 -12.31
N LEU A 102 -0.81 4.18 -10.99
CA LEU A 102 -0.11 5.17 -10.18
C LEU A 102 1.39 5.20 -10.49
N LEU A 103 2.01 4.05 -10.81
CA LEU A 103 3.39 4.02 -11.32
C LEU A 103 3.51 4.75 -12.67
N GLY A 104 2.57 4.53 -13.58
CA GLY A 104 2.50 5.25 -14.85
C GLY A 104 2.41 6.76 -14.64
N LEU A 105 1.55 7.21 -13.72
CA LEU A 105 1.43 8.63 -13.35
C LEU A 105 2.74 9.18 -12.76
N LYS A 106 3.38 8.45 -11.84
CA LYS A 106 4.68 8.82 -11.26
C LYS A 106 5.72 9.08 -12.35
N LEU A 107 5.84 8.15 -13.31
CA LEU A 107 6.78 8.27 -14.44
C LEU A 107 6.43 9.42 -15.37
N PHE A 108 5.16 9.57 -15.72
CA PHE A 108 4.68 10.64 -16.59
C PHE A 108 4.93 12.03 -16.00
N LEU A 109 4.58 12.23 -14.73
CA LEU A 109 4.80 13.50 -14.04
C LEU A 109 6.27 13.81 -13.87
N TYR A 110 7.11 12.80 -13.60
CA TYR A 110 8.55 13.00 -13.50
C TYR A 110 9.18 13.40 -14.85
N ALA A 111 8.84 12.70 -15.93
CA ALA A 111 9.34 13.03 -17.27
C ALA A 111 8.90 14.43 -17.70
N SER A 112 7.67 14.80 -17.37
CA SER A 112 7.13 16.13 -17.64
C SER A 112 7.78 17.19 -16.74
N TYR A 113 8.01 16.90 -15.47
CA TYR A 113 8.69 17.80 -14.53
C TYR A 113 10.12 18.15 -14.99
N GLN A 114 10.85 17.17 -15.53
CA GLN A 114 12.21 17.39 -16.06
C GLN A 114 12.24 18.27 -17.32
N THR A 115 11.13 18.33 -18.07
CA THR A 115 11.04 19.07 -19.34
C THR A 115 10.21 20.36 -19.21
N ALA A 116 9.43 20.50 -18.15
CA ALA A 116 8.56 21.65 -17.92
C ALA A 116 9.31 22.84 -17.34
N LEU A 117 8.95 24.04 -17.83
CA LEU A 117 9.44 25.31 -17.29
C LEU A 117 8.65 25.77 -16.05
N THR A 118 7.49 25.16 -15.77
CA THR A 118 6.59 25.57 -14.69
C THR A 118 6.24 24.41 -13.75
N PRO A 119 6.38 24.61 -12.42
CA PRO A 119 5.95 23.63 -11.43
C PRO A 119 4.41 23.48 -11.44
N ILE A 120 3.93 22.30 -11.06
CA ILE A 120 2.49 21.96 -11.08
C ILE A 120 1.69 22.85 -10.13
N GLY A 121 2.26 23.26 -9.00
CA GLY A 121 1.65 24.24 -8.08
C GLY A 121 0.29 23.81 -7.53
N LYS A 122 -0.04 22.51 -7.55
CA LYS A 122 -1.29 21.93 -7.06
C LYS A 122 -1.04 21.10 -5.81
N VAL A 123 -2.05 20.99 -4.95
CA VAL A 123 -2.02 20.06 -3.81
C VAL A 123 -2.50 18.69 -4.28
N TRP A 124 -1.71 17.66 -4.02
CA TRP A 124 -2.07 16.28 -4.33
C TRP A 124 -2.78 15.65 -3.14
N ILE A 125 -3.86 14.92 -3.41
CA ILE A 125 -4.51 14.05 -2.43
C ILE A 125 -4.53 12.61 -2.98
N THR A 126 -3.91 11.69 -2.26
CA THR A 126 -3.83 10.28 -2.65
C THR A 126 -4.68 9.40 -1.73
N THR A 127 -5.15 8.29 -2.27
CA THR A 127 -5.95 7.31 -1.52
C THR A 127 -5.07 6.28 -0.78
N ALA A 128 -5.66 5.56 0.18
CA ALA A 128 -4.97 4.55 0.98
C ALA A 128 -4.49 3.32 0.20
N GLN A 129 -5.00 3.15 -1.02
CA GLN A 129 -4.52 2.16 -1.97
C GLN A 129 -3.15 2.54 -2.57
N TRP A 130 -2.78 3.83 -2.53
CA TRP A 130 -1.47 4.27 -3.03
C TRP A 130 -0.36 3.81 -2.08
N ASP A 131 0.48 2.90 -2.57
CA ASP A 131 1.71 2.54 -1.88
C ASP A 131 2.90 3.35 -2.40
N PHE A 132 3.30 4.36 -1.63
CA PHE A 132 4.47 5.18 -1.95
C PHE A 132 5.76 4.36 -1.92
N THR A 133 5.81 3.25 -1.18
CA THR A 133 7.00 2.37 -1.10
C THR A 133 7.15 1.46 -2.32
N SER A 134 6.15 1.40 -3.20
CA SER A 134 6.23 0.64 -4.46
C SER A 134 7.31 1.19 -5.39
N ASN A 135 8.19 0.29 -5.88
CA ASN A 135 9.29 0.60 -6.79
C ASN A 135 10.32 1.62 -6.24
N ILE A 136 10.92 1.29 -5.09
CA ILE A 136 11.94 2.08 -4.37
C ILE A 136 13.02 2.67 -5.30
N ALA A 137 13.48 1.91 -6.29
CA ALA A 137 14.50 2.36 -7.24
C ALA A 137 14.09 3.63 -8.02
N LEU A 138 12.79 3.80 -8.27
CA LEU A 138 12.23 4.94 -9.00
C LEU A 138 11.85 6.09 -8.07
N ASN A 139 11.44 5.79 -6.84
CA ASN A 139 10.90 6.76 -5.89
C ASN A 139 11.83 7.95 -5.61
N ARG A 140 13.16 7.72 -5.59
CA ARG A 140 14.16 8.79 -5.40
C ARG A 140 14.01 9.95 -6.37
N TRP A 141 13.46 9.70 -7.55
CA TRP A 141 13.29 10.69 -8.60
C TRP A 141 11.84 11.06 -8.84
N THR A 142 10.95 10.07 -8.80
CA THR A 142 9.57 10.22 -9.25
C THR A 142 8.62 10.81 -8.21
N LEU A 143 9.04 10.93 -6.94
CA LEU A 143 8.21 11.49 -5.88
C LEU A 143 8.27 13.02 -5.75
N LYS A 144 9.24 13.67 -6.40
CA LYS A 144 9.40 15.14 -6.36
C LYS A 144 8.12 15.91 -6.74
N PRO A 145 7.35 15.52 -7.77
CA PRO A 145 6.10 16.20 -8.12
C PRO A 145 5.03 16.15 -7.03
N PHE A 146 5.13 15.19 -6.10
CA PHE A 146 4.17 14.93 -5.02
C PHE A 146 4.61 15.51 -3.66
N HIS A 147 5.66 16.33 -3.62
CA HIS A 147 6.06 16.98 -2.37
C HIS A 147 4.90 17.78 -1.75
N GLY A 148 4.61 17.52 -0.47
CA GLY A 148 3.50 18.14 0.25
C GLY A 148 2.12 17.52 -0.06
N ALA A 149 2.08 16.34 -0.67
CA ALA A 149 0.84 15.58 -0.84
C ALA A 149 0.20 15.22 0.51
N LEU A 150 -1.13 15.17 0.52
CA LEU A 150 -1.92 14.60 1.61
C LEU A 150 -2.35 13.19 1.20
N SER A 151 -2.15 12.21 2.07
CA SER A 151 -2.45 10.82 1.75
C SER A 151 -3.35 10.21 2.81
N PHE A 152 -4.41 9.55 2.36
CA PHE A 152 -5.12 8.62 3.23
C PHE A 152 -4.25 7.38 3.41
N SER A 153 -4.23 6.83 4.61
CA SER A 153 -3.47 5.65 4.95
C SER A 153 -4.34 4.69 5.75
N VAL A 154 -4.04 3.41 5.64
CA VAL A 154 -4.63 2.40 6.52
C VAL A 154 -4.06 2.60 7.92
N HIS A 155 -4.93 2.66 8.91
CA HIS A 155 -4.54 2.71 10.31
C HIS A 155 -3.71 1.48 10.67
N THR A 156 -2.58 1.72 11.30
CA THR A 156 -1.67 0.67 11.76
C THR A 156 -1.46 0.82 13.27
N GLU A 157 -1.38 -0.31 13.95
CA GLU A 157 -0.91 -0.38 15.33
C GLU A 157 0.55 -0.85 15.34
N ASP A 158 1.32 -0.43 16.36
CA ASP A 158 2.68 -0.91 16.52
C ASP A 158 2.65 -2.42 16.85
N VAL A 159 3.18 -3.24 15.93
CA VAL A 159 3.29 -4.69 16.12
C VAL A 159 4.57 -5.00 16.93
N PRO A 160 4.44 -5.56 18.16
CA PRO A 160 5.61 -5.85 18.99
C PRO A 160 6.59 -6.81 18.29
N GLY A 161 7.88 -6.49 18.36
CA GLY A 161 8.94 -7.31 17.77
C GLY A 161 9.15 -7.15 16.26
N PHE A 162 8.28 -6.43 15.53
CA PHE A 162 8.47 -6.21 14.08
C PHE A 162 9.75 -5.43 13.78
N ARG A 163 10.01 -4.34 14.51
CA ARG A 163 11.24 -3.55 14.34
C ARG A 163 12.49 -4.38 14.62
N ASP A 164 12.45 -5.23 15.64
CA ASP A 164 13.58 -6.10 15.98
C ASP A 164 13.78 -7.19 14.93
N PHE A 165 12.71 -7.76 14.40
CA PHE A 165 12.76 -8.68 13.26
C PHE A 165 13.47 -8.04 12.05
N LEU A 166 13.12 -6.81 11.68
CA LEU A 166 13.77 -6.10 10.57
C LEU A 166 15.28 -5.94 10.78
N ARG A 167 15.73 -5.71 12.03
CA ARG A 167 17.17 -5.61 12.36
C ARG A 167 17.92 -6.93 12.23
N THR A 168 17.22 -8.07 12.28
CA THR A 168 17.85 -9.40 12.11
C THR A 168 18.07 -9.79 10.66
N LEU A 169 17.48 -9.06 9.71
CA LEU A 169 17.60 -9.34 8.28
C LEU A 169 19.04 -9.18 7.81
N ASN A 170 19.50 -10.11 6.98
CA ASN A 170 20.84 -10.11 6.45
C ASN A 170 20.86 -10.57 4.98
N PRO A 171 21.49 -9.82 4.06
CA PRO A 171 21.52 -10.18 2.63
C PRO A 171 22.29 -11.46 2.32
N TYR A 172 23.08 -11.98 3.26
CA TYR A 172 23.84 -13.23 3.11
C TYR A 172 23.16 -14.45 3.73
N GLN A 173 21.97 -14.30 4.34
CA GLN A 173 21.23 -15.47 4.82
C GLN A 173 20.84 -16.36 3.63
N LEU A 174 21.37 -17.59 3.63
CA LEU A 174 21.38 -18.56 2.53
C LEU A 174 20.01 -19.17 2.18
N GLN A 175 18.92 -18.75 2.82
CA GLN A 175 17.59 -19.33 2.64
C GLN A 175 16.84 -18.73 1.45
N GLY A 176 17.44 -18.78 0.25
CA GLY A 176 16.75 -18.55 -1.03
C GLY A 176 16.01 -17.22 -1.20
N ASP A 177 16.15 -16.27 -0.28
CA ASP A 177 15.43 -15.01 -0.32
C ASP A 177 16.17 -14.00 -1.21
N ILE A 178 15.93 -14.16 -2.50
CA ILE A 178 16.43 -13.24 -3.53
C ILE A 178 15.89 -11.82 -3.34
N PHE A 179 14.76 -11.63 -2.64
CA PHE A 179 14.14 -10.33 -2.45
C PHE A 179 14.92 -9.47 -1.47
N ILE A 180 15.40 -10.05 -0.36
CA ILE A 180 16.29 -9.36 0.59
C ILE A 180 17.56 -8.89 -0.14
N GLN A 181 18.16 -9.74 -0.96
CA GLN A 181 19.37 -9.38 -1.71
C GLN A 181 19.13 -8.21 -2.68
N CYS A 182 18.06 -8.29 -3.47
CA CYS A 182 17.65 -7.23 -4.39
C CYS A 182 17.29 -5.93 -3.68
N PHE A 183 16.64 -6.03 -2.51
CA PHE A 183 16.32 -4.89 -1.68
C PHE A 183 17.61 -4.19 -1.20
N TRP A 184 18.55 -4.93 -0.61
CA TRP A 184 19.85 -4.38 -0.16
C TRP A 184 20.60 -3.68 -1.29
N HIS A 185 20.63 -4.31 -2.47
CA HIS A 185 21.24 -3.70 -3.65
C HIS A 185 20.58 -2.36 -4.02
N THR A 186 19.25 -2.33 -4.03
CA THR A 186 18.47 -1.13 -4.37
C THR A 186 18.67 0.00 -3.38
N VAL A 187 18.54 -0.27 -2.07
CA VAL A 187 18.57 0.80 -1.06
C VAL A 187 19.98 1.26 -0.72
N PHE A 188 20.96 0.35 -0.65
CA PHE A 188 22.34 0.68 -0.25
C PHE A 188 23.33 0.81 -1.40
N ASN A 189 22.89 0.58 -2.64
CA ASN A 189 23.71 0.62 -3.86
C ASN A 189 24.98 -0.23 -3.72
N CYS A 190 24.81 -1.46 -3.25
CA CYS A 190 25.89 -2.41 -2.99
C CYS A 190 25.56 -3.78 -3.61
N SER A 191 26.57 -4.59 -3.88
CA SER A 191 26.40 -5.89 -4.52
C SER A 191 26.53 -7.02 -3.50
N VAL A 192 25.62 -7.99 -3.59
CA VAL A 192 25.70 -9.29 -2.91
C VAL A 192 26.20 -10.30 -3.95
N LEU A 193 27.15 -11.17 -3.58
CA LEU A 193 27.71 -12.17 -4.49
C LEU A 193 26.63 -13.18 -4.88
N TYR A 194 26.10 -13.04 -6.09
CA TYR A 194 25.25 -14.04 -6.72
C TYR A 194 26.12 -15.13 -7.36
N SER A 195 25.79 -16.40 -7.15
CA SER A 195 26.43 -17.49 -7.86
C SER A 195 26.21 -17.31 -9.38
N SER A 196 27.29 -16.97 -10.09
CA SER A 196 27.44 -16.87 -11.56
C SER A 196 27.08 -15.55 -12.29
N LEU A 197 26.47 -14.55 -11.63
CA LEU A 197 26.24 -13.21 -12.22
C LEU A 197 26.72 -12.11 -11.29
N THR A 198 28.03 -11.83 -11.30
CA THR A 198 28.54 -10.56 -10.79
C THR A 198 27.96 -9.42 -11.62
N ILE A 199 26.98 -8.69 -11.07
CA ILE A 199 26.63 -7.35 -11.54
C ILE A 199 27.86 -6.49 -11.23
N LYS A 200 28.77 -6.36 -12.21
CA LYS A 200 29.99 -5.57 -12.07
C LYS A 200 29.61 -4.10 -11.99
N GLY A 201 29.96 -3.44 -10.87
CA GLY A 201 29.85 -1.97 -10.76
C GLY A 201 29.62 -1.38 -9.37
N GLY A 202 29.41 -2.17 -8.31
CA GLY A 202 29.12 -1.68 -6.96
C GLY A 202 30.11 -2.13 -5.88
N ARG A 203 30.15 -1.42 -4.76
CA ARG A 203 30.82 -1.90 -3.52
C ARG A 203 30.11 -3.16 -3.03
N ASN A 204 30.84 -4.11 -2.44
CA ASN A 204 30.19 -5.26 -1.82
C ASN A 204 29.37 -4.80 -0.60
N CYS A 205 28.19 -5.37 -0.41
CA CYS A 205 27.45 -5.18 0.84
C CYS A 205 28.25 -5.79 2.00
N SER A 206 28.13 -5.21 3.19
CA SER A 206 28.75 -5.71 4.41
C SER A 206 27.82 -6.62 5.21
N GLY A 207 26.50 -6.53 4.96
CA GLY A 207 25.46 -7.16 5.77
C GLY A 207 25.29 -6.50 7.14
N LYS A 208 25.93 -5.34 7.36
CA LYS A 208 25.86 -4.53 8.58
C LYS A 208 25.30 -3.12 8.30
N GLU A 209 24.79 -2.90 7.09
CA GLU A 209 24.09 -1.68 6.75
C GLU A 209 22.88 -1.49 7.65
N ASP A 210 22.65 -0.25 8.10
CA ASP A 210 21.58 0.08 9.03
C ASP A 210 20.31 0.49 8.29
N LEU A 211 19.25 -0.31 8.42
CA LEU A 211 17.94 0.00 7.85
C LEU A 211 17.32 1.26 8.46
N GLU A 212 17.66 1.60 9.70
CA GLU A 212 17.13 2.80 10.37
C GLU A 212 17.71 4.10 9.79
N SER A 213 18.81 4.01 9.06
CA SER A 213 19.44 5.15 8.38
C SER A 213 18.77 5.53 7.06
N LEU A 214 17.85 4.69 6.55
CA LEU A 214 17.17 4.92 5.29
C LEU A 214 16.11 6.02 5.42
N PRO A 215 15.94 6.88 4.40
CA PRO A 215 14.79 7.78 4.33
C PRO A 215 13.48 6.99 4.31
N GLY A 216 12.41 7.52 4.91
CA GLY A 216 11.09 6.87 4.90
C GLY A 216 10.53 6.63 3.48
N SER A 217 10.93 7.46 2.51
CA SER A 217 10.61 7.27 1.08
C SER A 217 11.22 6.00 0.47
N ASP A 218 12.33 5.53 1.05
CA ASP A 218 13.06 4.35 0.61
C ASP A 218 12.63 3.14 1.45
N PHE A 219 12.52 3.29 2.78
CA PHE A 219 12.05 2.24 3.68
C PHE A 219 11.65 2.79 5.06
N GLU A 220 10.57 2.26 5.65
CA GLU A 220 10.16 2.58 7.02
C GLU A 220 10.34 1.38 7.96
N MET A 221 10.82 1.64 9.18
CA MET A 221 10.96 0.63 10.23
C MET A 221 9.64 0.27 10.93
N LYS A 222 8.52 0.85 10.48
CA LYS A 222 7.16 0.56 10.91
C LYS A 222 6.40 -0.11 9.77
N MET A 223 5.35 -0.88 10.09
CA MET A 223 4.52 -1.48 9.06
C MET A 223 3.77 -0.41 8.28
N SER A 224 3.88 -0.44 6.95
CA SER A 224 2.97 0.28 6.08
C SER A 224 1.55 -0.26 6.22
N GLY A 225 0.56 0.52 5.79
CA GLY A 225 -0.85 0.08 5.79
C GLY A 225 -1.07 -1.27 5.10
N GLN A 226 -0.41 -1.47 3.95
CA GLN A 226 -0.46 -2.72 3.18
C GLN A 226 0.22 -3.89 3.91
N SER A 227 1.36 -3.63 4.54
CA SER A 227 2.07 -4.63 5.35
C SER A 227 1.24 -5.05 6.56
N TYR A 228 0.55 -4.09 7.20
CA TYR A 228 -0.34 -4.36 8.33
C TYR A 228 -1.58 -5.16 7.92
N SER A 229 -2.18 -4.85 6.75
CA SER A 229 -3.25 -5.66 6.17
C SER A 229 -2.79 -7.10 5.87
N THR A 230 -1.56 -7.27 5.40
CA THR A 230 -0.94 -8.60 5.20
C THR A 230 -0.78 -9.35 6.52
N TYR A 231 -0.22 -8.67 7.53
CA TYR A 231 -0.07 -9.21 8.88
C TYR A 231 -1.42 -9.67 9.44
N ASN A 232 -2.45 -8.82 9.38
CA ASN A 232 -3.79 -9.14 9.85
C ASN A 232 -4.41 -10.32 9.09
N GLY A 233 -4.19 -10.40 7.77
CA GLY A 233 -4.66 -11.52 6.96
C GLY A 233 -4.07 -12.86 7.41
N VAL A 234 -2.74 -12.92 7.60
CA VAL A 234 -2.06 -14.11 8.10
C VAL A 234 -2.50 -14.43 9.52
N TYR A 235 -2.61 -13.41 10.37
CA TYR A 235 -3.03 -13.55 11.76
C TYR A 235 -4.44 -14.11 11.87
N ALA A 236 -5.39 -13.66 11.04
CA ALA A 236 -6.75 -14.18 11.00
C ALA A 236 -6.80 -15.67 10.65
N VAL A 237 -6.02 -16.11 9.66
CA VAL A 237 -5.92 -17.54 9.30
C VAL A 237 -5.30 -18.35 10.43
N ALA A 238 -4.24 -17.85 11.06
CA ALA A 238 -3.59 -18.52 12.18
C ALA A 238 -4.56 -18.71 13.38
N HIS A 239 -5.36 -17.68 13.68
CA HIS A 239 -6.40 -17.75 14.73
C HIS A 239 -7.50 -18.76 14.40
N ALA A 240 -7.98 -18.77 13.16
CA ALA A 240 -8.97 -19.75 12.71
C ALA A 240 -8.45 -21.19 12.84
N LEU A 241 -7.21 -21.44 12.39
CA LEU A 241 -6.56 -22.74 12.54
C LEU A 241 -6.36 -23.13 14.01
N HIS A 242 -5.95 -22.18 14.85
CA HIS A 242 -5.77 -22.42 16.28
C HIS A 242 -7.10 -22.78 16.98
N ALA A 243 -8.18 -22.10 16.62
CA ALA A 243 -9.52 -22.37 17.13
C ALA A 243 -10.03 -23.77 16.71
N LEU A 244 -9.85 -24.14 15.44
CA LEU A 244 -10.17 -25.49 14.96
C LEU A 244 -9.38 -26.56 15.75
N ASN A 245 -8.09 -26.35 15.91
CA ASN A 245 -7.21 -27.28 16.62
C ASN A 245 -7.63 -27.44 18.10
N SER A 246 -7.92 -26.32 18.76
CA SER A 246 -8.37 -26.31 20.16
C SER A 246 -9.73 -26.98 20.34
N SER A 247 -10.65 -26.82 19.38
CA SER A 247 -11.97 -27.47 19.41
C SER A 247 -11.88 -28.99 19.22
N LYS A 248 -10.98 -29.46 18.34
CA LYS A 248 -10.73 -30.89 18.11
C LYS A 248 -10.07 -31.54 19.33
N SER A 249 -9.09 -30.87 19.93
CA SER A 249 -8.46 -31.31 21.19
C SER A 249 -9.46 -31.44 22.35
N LYS A 250 -10.41 -30.51 22.48
CA LYS A 250 -11.47 -30.58 23.52
C LYS A 250 -12.45 -31.74 23.32
N LYS A 251 -12.77 -32.10 22.08
CA LYS A 251 -13.66 -33.24 21.77
C LYS A 251 -13.01 -34.59 22.10
N GLU A 252 -11.69 -34.71 21.95
CA GLU A 252 -10.93 -35.93 22.27
C GLU A 252 -10.56 -36.06 23.75
N ALA A 253 -10.48 -34.96 24.51
CA ALA A 253 -10.35 -35.03 25.97
C ALA A 253 -11.56 -35.75 26.64
N THR A 254 -12.71 -35.79 25.95
CA THR A 254 -13.90 -36.56 26.32
C THR A 254 -13.99 -37.97 25.69
N GLY A 255 -13.00 -38.40 24.89
CA GLY A 255 -12.96 -39.72 24.26
C GLY A 255 -11.59 -40.05 23.65
N LYS A 256 -10.89 -41.02 24.26
CA LYS A 256 -9.62 -41.69 23.85
C LYS A 256 -8.73 -40.90 22.87
N GLY A 257 -7.72 -40.26 23.45
CA GLY A 257 -6.76 -39.41 22.76
C GLY A 257 -5.99 -40.09 21.62
N HIS A 258 -5.96 -39.39 20.49
CA HIS A 258 -4.94 -39.51 19.46
C HIS A 258 -4.30 -38.13 19.28
N LEU A 259 -2.97 -38.09 19.12
CA LEU A 259 -2.23 -36.84 18.93
C LEU A 259 -2.51 -36.26 17.53
N LEU A 260 -2.83 -34.97 17.48
CA LEU A 260 -3.28 -34.19 16.32
C LEU A 260 -2.33 -34.25 15.11
N GLU A 261 -2.84 -34.66 13.95
CA GLU A 261 -2.27 -34.27 12.66
C GLU A 261 -3.01 -33.06 12.11
N LEU A 262 -2.33 -31.91 12.00
CA LEU A 262 -2.82 -30.72 11.26
C LEU A 262 -3.13 -31.01 9.78
N GLN A 263 -2.79 -32.21 9.29
CA GLN A 263 -2.88 -32.60 7.88
C GLN A 263 -4.31 -32.76 7.36
N ASN A 264 -5.32 -32.81 8.23
CA ASN A 264 -6.72 -33.05 7.83
C ASN A 264 -7.64 -31.82 7.93
N ILE A 265 -7.12 -30.59 8.11
CA ILE A 265 -7.96 -29.38 8.09
C ILE A 265 -8.31 -29.02 6.64
N GLN A 266 -9.60 -29.00 6.34
CA GLN A 266 -10.12 -28.62 5.03
C GLN A 266 -10.29 -27.09 4.93
N PRO A 267 -10.04 -26.47 3.76
CA PRO A 267 -10.16 -25.02 3.59
C PRO A 267 -11.54 -24.44 3.98
N TRP A 268 -12.62 -25.20 3.83
CA TRP A 268 -13.97 -24.75 4.19
C TRP A 268 -14.18 -24.68 5.71
N GLU A 269 -13.47 -25.50 6.51
CA GLU A 269 -13.51 -25.44 7.98
C GLU A 269 -12.87 -24.13 8.49
N VAL A 270 -11.80 -23.68 7.82
CA VAL A 270 -11.17 -22.39 8.11
C VAL A 270 -12.10 -21.24 7.72
N MET A 271 -12.73 -21.35 6.54
CA MET A 271 -13.64 -20.36 5.98
C MET A 271 -14.81 -20.04 6.92
N SER A 272 -15.40 -21.04 7.56
CA SER A 272 -16.53 -20.83 8.48
C SER A 272 -16.16 -20.02 9.73
N LEU A 273 -14.89 -20.03 10.14
CA LEU A 273 -14.42 -19.24 11.29
C LEU A 273 -13.90 -17.86 10.90
N LEU A 274 -13.44 -17.68 9.65
CA LEU A 274 -13.07 -16.35 9.14
C LEU A 274 -14.27 -15.40 9.06
N THR A 275 -15.49 -15.92 8.97
CA THR A 275 -16.74 -15.15 9.05
C THR A 275 -17.13 -14.72 10.48
N GLU A 276 -16.58 -15.36 11.52
CA GLU A 276 -16.92 -15.09 12.93
C GLU A 276 -15.84 -14.29 13.68
N ALA A 277 -14.58 -14.34 13.21
CA ALA A 277 -13.53 -13.50 13.76
C ALA A 277 -13.85 -12.02 13.44
N PRO A 278 -13.79 -11.10 14.41
CA PRO A 278 -13.78 -9.68 14.10
C PRO A 278 -12.46 -9.41 13.38
N ILE A 279 -12.46 -9.52 12.06
CA ILE A 279 -11.48 -8.89 11.21
C ILE A 279 -11.64 -7.41 11.56
N ARG A 280 -10.75 -6.88 12.42
CA ARG A 280 -10.74 -5.45 12.75
C ARG A 280 -10.67 -4.73 11.41
N ALA A 281 -11.80 -4.21 10.97
CA ALA A 281 -11.87 -3.45 9.74
C ALA A 281 -10.84 -2.33 9.89
N SER A 282 -9.85 -2.33 9.00
CA SER A 282 -8.75 -1.40 9.09
C SER A 282 -9.33 0.03 9.09
N GLU A 283 -9.13 0.78 10.17
CA GLU A 283 -9.53 2.19 10.22
C GLU A 283 -8.67 3.00 9.25
N LEU A 284 -9.07 4.22 8.88
CA LEU A 284 -8.27 5.09 8.00
C LEU A 284 -7.71 6.27 8.81
N THR A 285 -6.44 6.59 8.59
CA THR A 285 -5.76 7.75 9.16
C THR A 285 -5.27 8.67 8.03
N LEU A 286 -5.41 9.99 8.18
CA LEU A 286 -4.88 10.95 7.21
C LEU A 286 -3.43 11.29 7.59
N HIS A 287 -2.49 11.09 6.67
CA HIS A 287 -1.11 11.52 6.80
C HIS A 287 -0.82 12.67 5.82
N GLN A 288 0.06 13.57 6.25
CA GLN A 288 0.73 14.50 5.35
C GLN A 288 2.08 13.88 5.01
N ASP A 289 2.30 13.56 3.74
CA ASP A 289 3.52 12.90 3.32
C ASP A 289 4.64 13.94 3.21
N PHE A 290 5.40 14.06 4.30
CA PHE A 290 6.62 14.85 4.35
C PHE A 290 7.76 14.09 3.68
N LEU A 291 7.75 14.04 2.35
CA LEU A 291 8.89 13.58 1.56
C LEU A 291 10.00 14.65 1.58
N PHE A 292 10.69 14.76 2.72
CA PHE A 292 11.69 15.76 3.12
C PHE A 292 11.14 16.98 3.88
N ASN A 293 11.88 17.30 4.96
CA ASN A 293 11.68 18.38 5.93
C ASN A 293 11.24 19.71 5.29
N VAL A 294 10.07 20.20 5.69
CA VAL A 294 9.75 21.64 5.68
C VAL A 294 9.77 22.13 7.11
N CYS A 295 10.96 22.48 7.57
CA CYS A 295 11.15 23.48 8.61
C CYS A 295 12.37 24.29 8.22
N GLN A 296 12.18 25.32 7.39
CA GLN A 296 12.70 26.66 7.63
C GLN A 296 12.29 27.63 6.52
N ASN A 297 11.86 28.80 6.97
CA ASN A 297 11.69 30.07 6.24
C ASN A 297 10.36 30.28 5.52
N VAL A 298 9.32 30.47 6.33
CA VAL A 298 8.40 31.58 6.10
C VAL A 298 8.88 32.76 6.96
N GLN A 299 9.51 33.74 6.30
CA GLN A 299 9.48 35.15 6.66
C GLN A 299 9.36 35.95 5.37
#